data_AF-A0A9E2U8M1-F1
#
_entry.id   AF-A0A9E2U8M1-F1
#
_cell.length_a   1.000
_cell.length_b   1.000
_cell.length_c   1.000
_cell.angle_alpha   90.00
_cell.angle_beta   90.00
_cell.angle_gamma   90.00
#
_symmetry.space_group_name_H-M   'P 1'
#
loop_
_entity.id
_entity.type
_entity.pdbx_description
1 polymer ?
#
loop_
_entity_poly.entity_id
_entity_poly.type
_entity_poly.pdbx_seq_one_letter_code
_entity_poly.pdbx_strand_id
1 'polypeptide(L)'
;VARAVARRAKAFGLHVIAYDPFIEELVAIEHGVEPVSLPELLQRADIISMHAPATESANRLIREEHFRQMKKTAIYISTGRGPTTDEAALIKALDEGMITAAGLDVLEQEPPGDNNPLLRMDNVILTAHVASASSRFDPARRRRVGQELSLVLSGKWPMSCVNPSVLAKTDLKRWQPVSMERGPNS
;
A
#
# COMPACT_ATOMS: atom_id res chain seq x y z
N VAL A 1 4.94 -2.80 3.50
CA VAL A 1 5.00 -1.33 3.76
C VAL A 1 4.30 -0.97 5.07
N ALA A 2 3.04 -1.36 5.27
CA ALA A 2 2.24 -1.02 6.46
C ALA A 2 2.94 -1.27 7.81
N ARG A 3 3.57 -2.44 8.02
CA ARG A 3 4.34 -2.73 9.25
C ARG A 3 5.41 -1.69 9.55
N ALA A 4 6.07 -1.18 8.51
CA ALA A 4 7.11 -0.18 8.66
C ALA A 4 6.53 1.22 8.97
N VAL A 5 5.32 1.52 8.47
CA VAL A 5 4.56 2.72 8.84
C VAL A 5 4.13 2.63 10.30
N ALA A 6 3.48 1.54 10.71
CA ALA A 6 3.07 1.29 12.09
C ALA A 6 4.24 1.46 13.09
N ARG A 7 5.40 0.85 12.78
CA ARG A 7 6.61 1.00 13.61
C ARG A 7 7.06 2.46 13.77
N ARG A 8 6.95 3.28 12.72
CA ARG A 8 7.34 4.70 12.77
C ARG A 8 6.28 5.53 13.49
N ALA A 9 5.01 5.29 13.21
CA ALA A 9 3.87 5.97 13.84
C ALA A 9 3.92 5.86 15.37
N LYS A 10 4.28 4.69 15.90
CA LYS A 10 4.43 4.47 17.35
C LYS A 10 5.42 5.43 18.01
N ALA A 11 6.50 5.80 17.34
CA ALA A 11 7.49 6.73 17.91
C ALA A 11 6.93 8.15 18.11
N PHE A 12 5.85 8.49 17.41
CA PHE A 12 5.11 9.74 17.56
C PHE A 12 3.94 9.62 18.56
N GLY A 13 3.80 8.48 19.25
CA GLY A 13 2.73 8.26 20.23
C GLY A 13 1.36 7.95 19.63
N LEU A 14 1.30 7.58 18.33
CA LEU A 14 0.04 7.23 17.68
C LEU A 14 -0.47 5.87 18.17
N HIS A 15 -1.77 5.80 18.42
CA HIS A 15 -2.49 4.54 18.52
C HIS A 15 -2.72 3.98 17.12
N VAL A 16 -2.25 2.75 16.86
CA VAL A 16 -2.28 2.17 15.51
C VAL A 16 -3.34 1.07 15.45
N ILE A 17 -4.37 1.31 14.64
CA ILE A 17 -5.40 0.32 14.28
C ILE A 17 -5.23 -0.10 12.81
N ALA A 18 -5.61 -1.32 12.45
CA ALA A 18 -5.54 -1.77 11.07
C ALA A 18 -6.67 -2.73 10.68
N TYR A 19 -7.07 -2.64 9.41
CA TYR A 19 -7.92 -3.61 8.75
C TYR A 19 -7.12 -4.25 7.60
N ASP A 20 -7.03 -5.58 7.59
CA ASP A 20 -6.48 -6.37 6.49
C ASP A 20 -7.18 -7.74 6.46
N PRO A 21 -7.99 -8.06 5.42
CA PRO A 21 -8.77 -9.30 5.38
C PRO A 21 -7.92 -10.55 5.13
N PHE A 22 -6.61 -10.42 4.88
CA PHE A 22 -5.71 -11.53 4.54
C PHE A 22 -4.65 -11.80 5.62
N ILE A 23 -4.62 -10.99 6.67
CA ILE A 23 -3.67 -11.10 7.78
C ILE A 23 -4.42 -11.53 9.03
N GLU A 24 -3.88 -12.56 9.69
CA GLU A 24 -4.39 -13.00 10.99
C GLU A 24 -4.20 -11.91 12.04
N GLU A 25 -5.22 -11.72 12.89
CA GLU A 25 -5.22 -10.72 13.97
C GLU A 25 -3.99 -10.82 14.88
N LEU A 26 -3.54 -12.03 15.19
CA LEU A 26 -2.37 -12.28 16.02
C LEU A 26 -1.10 -11.64 15.43
N VAL A 27 -0.95 -11.66 14.11
CA VAL A 27 0.21 -11.04 13.42
C VAL A 27 0.18 -9.52 13.58
N ALA A 28 -1.00 -8.89 13.56
CA ALA A 28 -1.13 -7.46 13.81
C ALA A 28 -0.77 -7.11 15.27
N ILE A 29 -1.26 -7.91 16.21
CA ILE A 29 -1.02 -7.73 17.66
C ILE A 29 0.46 -7.86 18.01
N GLU A 30 1.20 -8.79 17.39
CA GLU A 30 2.66 -8.92 17.57
C GLU A 30 3.43 -7.66 17.13
N HIS A 31 2.86 -6.92 16.17
CA HIS A 31 3.37 -5.62 15.76
C HIS A 31 2.81 -4.46 16.59
N GLY A 32 2.08 -4.75 17.68
CA GLY A 32 1.31 -3.84 18.54
C GLY A 32 0.41 -2.92 17.74
N VAL A 33 -0.32 -3.52 16.80
CA VAL A 33 -1.39 -2.90 16.02
C VAL A 33 -2.68 -3.57 16.47
N GLU A 34 -3.71 -2.78 16.75
CA GLU A 34 -5.04 -3.30 17.07
C GLU A 34 -5.77 -3.66 15.76
N PRO A 35 -6.09 -4.94 15.52
CA PRO A 35 -6.92 -5.32 14.38
C PRO A 35 -8.36 -4.87 14.62
N VAL A 36 -8.97 -4.24 13.62
CA VAL A 36 -10.34 -3.73 13.66
C VAL A 36 -11.03 -3.99 12.33
N SER A 37 -12.36 -3.91 12.31
CA SER A 37 -13.10 -3.92 11.06
C SER A 37 -12.89 -2.62 10.26
N LEU A 38 -13.14 -2.65 8.95
CA LEU A 38 -13.05 -1.44 8.11
C LEU A 38 -13.96 -0.31 8.61
N PRO A 39 -15.24 -0.53 8.97
CA PRO A 39 -16.09 0.53 9.53
C PRO A 39 -15.53 1.14 10.81
N GLU A 40 -15.02 0.31 11.74
CA GLU A 40 -14.39 0.81 12.97
C GLU A 40 -13.14 1.64 12.68
N LEU A 41 -12.31 1.21 11.72
CA LEU A 41 -11.15 1.97 11.28
C LEU A 41 -11.55 3.37 10.79
N LEU A 42 -12.54 3.44 9.89
CA LEU A 42 -12.98 4.69 9.29
C LEU A 42 -13.54 5.66 10.34
N GLN A 43 -14.32 5.17 11.30
CA GLN A 43 -14.92 6.00 12.35
C GLN A 43 -13.91 6.48 13.40
N ARG A 44 -12.89 5.66 13.70
CA ARG A 44 -11.94 5.93 14.81
C ARG A 44 -10.69 6.69 14.36
N ALA A 45 -10.23 6.51 13.12
CA ALA A 45 -8.95 7.04 12.68
C ALA A 45 -8.97 8.56 12.44
N ASP A 46 -7.93 9.25 12.90
CA ASP A 46 -7.63 10.64 12.54
C ASP A 46 -6.74 10.73 11.29
N ILE A 47 -5.95 9.68 11.03
CA ILE A 47 -5.10 9.55 9.84
C ILE A 47 -5.33 8.15 9.28
N ILE A 48 -5.79 8.08 8.04
CA ILE A 48 -5.98 6.83 7.30
C ILE A 48 -4.85 6.70 6.28
N SER A 49 -4.14 5.57 6.26
CA SER A 49 -3.04 5.32 5.31
C SER A 49 -3.28 4.03 4.51
N MET A 50 -3.58 4.18 3.23
CA MET A 50 -3.90 3.08 2.32
C MET A 50 -2.64 2.37 1.81
N HIS A 51 -2.57 1.06 2.04
CA HIS A 51 -1.43 0.21 1.68
C HIS A 51 -1.81 -1.06 0.91
N ALA A 52 -3.09 -1.23 0.56
CA ALA A 52 -3.55 -2.40 -0.17
C ALA A 52 -2.91 -2.48 -1.57
N PRO A 53 -2.58 -3.69 -2.06
CA PRO A 53 -2.23 -3.89 -3.45
C PRO A 53 -3.45 -3.64 -4.36
N ALA A 54 -3.22 -3.33 -5.64
CA ALA A 54 -4.28 -3.25 -6.64
C ALA A 54 -4.71 -4.66 -7.06
N THR A 55 -5.58 -5.27 -6.26
CA THR A 55 -6.30 -6.51 -6.58
C THR A 55 -7.73 -6.19 -6.98
N GLU A 56 -8.43 -7.16 -7.58
CA GLU A 56 -9.86 -7.01 -7.89
C GLU A 56 -10.69 -6.70 -6.62
N SER A 57 -10.38 -7.36 -5.50
CA SER A 57 -11.02 -7.12 -4.21
C SER A 57 -10.74 -5.75 -3.61
N ALA A 58 -9.63 -5.11 -4.00
CA ALA A 58 -9.24 -3.80 -3.50
C ALA A 58 -9.59 -2.66 -4.47
N ASN A 59 -10.07 -2.98 -5.68
CA ASN A 59 -10.41 -1.99 -6.69
C ASN A 59 -11.58 -1.13 -6.21
N ARG A 60 -11.35 0.18 -6.09
CA ARG A 60 -12.26 1.16 -5.49
C ARG A 60 -12.81 0.65 -4.15
N LEU A 61 -11.93 0.15 -3.29
CA LEU A 61 -12.29 -0.27 -1.94
C LEU A 61 -12.83 0.92 -1.12
N ILE A 62 -12.17 2.08 -1.23
CA ILE A 62 -12.63 3.32 -0.61
C ILE A 62 -13.47 4.09 -1.63
N ARG A 63 -14.71 4.39 -1.25
CA ARG A 63 -15.74 5.08 -2.05
C ARG A 63 -16.40 6.18 -1.23
N GLU A 64 -17.36 6.89 -1.81
CA GLU A 64 -18.03 8.02 -1.18
C GLU A 64 -18.63 7.67 0.20
N GLU A 65 -19.31 6.52 0.31
CA GLU A 65 -19.89 6.05 1.57
C GLU A 65 -18.86 5.79 2.67
N HIS A 66 -17.61 5.53 2.30
CA HIS A 66 -16.51 5.32 3.25
C HIS A 66 -15.96 6.67 3.73
N PHE A 67 -15.81 7.65 2.83
CA PHE A 67 -15.42 9.01 3.24
C PHE A 67 -16.44 9.65 4.17
N ARG A 68 -17.74 9.37 4.00
CA ARG A 68 -18.80 9.83 4.91
C ARG A 68 -18.71 9.25 6.32
N GLN A 69 -18.06 8.09 6.49
CA GLN A 69 -17.84 7.46 7.79
C GLN A 69 -16.60 7.98 8.51
N MET A 70 -15.71 8.68 7.79
CA MET A 70 -14.51 9.25 8.37
C MET A 70 -14.83 10.47 9.23
N LYS A 71 -13.94 10.80 10.16
CA LYS A 71 -14.00 12.08 10.87
C LYS A 71 -13.82 13.22 9.87
N LYS A 72 -14.53 14.34 10.06
CA LYS A 72 -14.31 15.57 9.28
C LYS A 72 -12.87 16.08 9.35
N THR A 73 -12.20 15.82 10.46
CA THR A 73 -10.79 16.16 10.69
C THR A 73 -9.81 15.14 10.14
N ALA A 74 -10.29 14.04 9.53
CA ALA A 74 -9.42 12.96 9.09
C ALA A 74 -8.54 13.37 7.91
N ILE A 75 -7.31 12.88 7.91
CA ILE A 75 -6.37 12.99 6.79
C ILE A 75 -6.28 11.64 6.08
N TYR A 76 -6.46 11.64 4.76
CA TYR A 76 -6.34 10.45 3.93
C TYR A 76 -5.00 10.38 3.20
N ILE A 77 -4.23 9.32 3.40
CA ILE A 77 -2.92 9.14 2.77
C ILE A 77 -2.94 7.91 1.87
N SER A 78 -2.48 8.04 0.62
CA SER A 78 -2.30 6.90 -0.27
C SER A 78 -0.92 6.94 -0.95
N THR A 79 -0.10 5.94 -0.62
CA THR A 79 1.17 5.66 -1.29
C THR A 79 1.19 4.25 -1.89
N GLY A 80 0.02 3.65 -2.03
CA GLY A 80 -0.19 2.27 -2.46
C GLY A 80 -0.43 2.19 -3.95
N ARG A 81 -1.69 2.13 -4.36
CA ARG A 81 -2.12 2.13 -5.75
C ARG A 81 -3.36 3.01 -5.91
N GLY A 82 -3.36 3.89 -6.90
CA GLY A 82 -4.48 4.80 -7.16
C GLY A 82 -5.84 4.10 -7.26
N PRO A 83 -5.97 3.01 -8.05
CA PRO A 83 -7.23 2.27 -8.21
C PRO A 83 -7.81 1.66 -6.93
N THR A 84 -7.13 1.71 -5.78
CA THR A 84 -7.72 1.26 -4.50
C THR A 84 -8.75 2.23 -3.93
N THR A 85 -8.79 3.45 -4.46
CA THR A 85 -9.69 4.53 -4.06
C THR A 85 -10.43 5.02 -5.28
N ASP A 86 -11.74 5.24 -5.14
CA ASP A 86 -12.50 5.97 -6.15
C ASP A 86 -12.06 7.45 -6.14
N GLU A 87 -11.31 7.84 -7.17
CA GLU A 87 -10.71 9.19 -7.26
C GLU A 87 -11.78 10.28 -7.31
N ALA A 88 -12.90 10.04 -8.00
CA ALA A 88 -14.01 10.99 -8.06
C ALA A 88 -14.67 11.17 -6.68
N ALA A 89 -14.82 10.07 -5.94
CA ALA A 89 -15.32 10.14 -4.57
C ALA A 89 -14.36 10.89 -3.62
N LEU A 90 -13.04 10.70 -3.78
CA LEU A 90 -12.03 11.43 -3.00
C LEU A 90 -12.08 12.93 -3.28
N ILE A 91 -12.13 13.33 -4.56
CA ILE A 91 -12.26 14.74 -4.97
C ILE A 91 -13.50 15.34 -4.32
N LYS A 92 -14.66 14.68 -4.45
CA LYS A 92 -15.90 15.15 -3.84
C LYS A 92 -15.80 15.25 -2.31
N ALA A 93 -15.19 14.27 -1.66
CA ALA A 93 -15.02 14.25 -0.21
C ALA A 93 -14.16 15.42 0.29
N LEU A 94 -13.15 15.82 -0.47
CA LEU A 94 -12.29 16.97 -0.16
C LEU A 94 -13.00 18.30 -0.43
N ASP A 95 -13.73 18.40 -1.54
CA ASP A 95 -14.47 19.61 -1.94
C ASP A 95 -15.65 19.91 -0.99
N GLU A 96 -16.41 18.87 -0.60
CA GLU A 96 -17.53 18.99 0.34
C GLU A 96 -17.10 19.01 1.82
N GLY A 97 -15.79 18.89 2.11
CA GLY A 97 -15.27 18.89 3.49
C GLY A 97 -15.74 17.68 4.32
N MET A 98 -15.93 16.51 3.70
CA MET A 98 -16.16 15.25 4.41
C MET A 98 -14.91 14.80 5.17
N ILE A 99 -13.73 15.10 4.63
CA ILE A 99 -12.42 14.93 5.25
C ILE A 99 -11.61 16.22 5.09
N THR A 100 -10.57 16.39 5.92
CA THR A 100 -9.86 17.67 5.97
C THR A 100 -8.84 17.83 4.85
N ALA A 101 -8.10 16.76 4.54
CA ALA A 101 -6.98 16.79 3.59
C ALA A 101 -6.60 15.40 3.07
N ALA A 102 -5.85 15.37 1.96
CA ALA A 102 -5.25 14.16 1.45
C ALA A 102 -3.76 14.31 1.09
N GLY A 103 -2.99 13.24 1.29
CA GLY A 103 -1.60 13.09 0.83
C GLY A 103 -1.49 11.93 -0.14
N LEU A 104 -1.22 12.20 -1.41
CA LEU A 104 -1.29 11.22 -2.49
C LEU A 104 0.07 11.10 -3.20
N ASP A 105 0.56 9.89 -3.35
CA ASP A 105 1.69 9.58 -4.26
C ASP A 105 1.22 8.84 -5.52
N VAL A 106 -0.04 8.40 -5.54
CA VAL A 106 -0.60 7.57 -6.62
C VAL A 106 -1.99 8.06 -7.01
N LEU A 107 -2.32 7.93 -8.30
CA LEU A 107 -3.59 8.36 -8.90
C LEU A 107 -4.22 7.22 -9.72
N GLU A 108 -5.53 7.28 -10.00
CA GLU A 108 -6.18 6.26 -10.84
C GLU A 108 -5.55 6.22 -12.25
N GLN A 109 -5.23 7.40 -12.80
CA GLN A 109 -4.56 7.56 -14.08
C GLN A 109 -3.23 8.29 -13.88
N GLU A 110 -2.15 7.68 -14.38
CA GLU A 110 -0.79 8.21 -14.28
C GLU A 110 -0.12 8.27 -15.68
N PRO A 111 0.40 9.44 -16.12
CA PRO A 111 0.27 10.75 -15.47
C PRO A 111 -1.18 11.27 -15.49
N PRO A 112 -1.57 12.13 -14.53
CA PRO A 112 -2.91 12.73 -14.54
C PRO A 112 -3.05 13.70 -15.71
N GLY A 113 -4.29 13.86 -16.20
CA GLY A 113 -4.60 14.94 -17.13
C GLY A 113 -4.50 16.32 -16.45
N ASP A 114 -4.19 17.35 -17.23
CA ASP A 114 -4.03 18.74 -16.75
C ASP A 114 -5.27 19.33 -16.06
N ASN A 115 -6.43 18.72 -16.29
CA ASN A 115 -7.70 19.11 -15.70
C ASN A 115 -8.08 18.32 -14.44
N ASN A 116 -7.22 17.43 -13.94
CA ASN A 116 -7.50 16.69 -12.71
C ASN A 116 -7.59 17.68 -11.52
N PRO A 117 -8.75 17.76 -10.82
CA PRO A 117 -8.95 18.68 -9.70
C PRO A 117 -7.91 18.54 -8.58
N LEU A 118 -7.41 17.33 -8.33
CA LEU A 118 -6.42 17.06 -7.29
C LEU A 118 -5.12 17.87 -7.47
N LEU A 119 -4.82 18.34 -8.69
CA LEU A 119 -3.66 19.18 -8.98
C LEU A 119 -3.79 20.62 -8.47
N ARG A 120 -5.00 21.06 -8.11
CA ARG A 120 -5.31 22.46 -7.76
C ARG A 120 -5.93 22.62 -6.36
N MET A 121 -6.19 21.52 -5.66
CA MET A 121 -6.82 21.55 -4.35
C MET A 121 -5.80 21.92 -3.26
N ASP A 122 -6.08 22.99 -2.52
CA ASP A 122 -5.21 23.50 -1.45
C ASP A 122 -5.05 22.51 -0.27
N ASN A 123 -6.01 21.61 -0.10
CA ASN A 123 -6.00 20.55 0.92
C ASN A 123 -5.46 19.20 0.40
N VAL A 124 -4.75 19.21 -0.73
CA VAL A 124 -4.10 18.02 -1.30
C VAL A 124 -2.61 18.25 -1.43
N ILE A 125 -1.82 17.30 -0.92
CA ILE A 125 -0.39 17.18 -1.24
C ILE A 125 -0.23 16.03 -2.21
N LEU A 126 0.35 16.30 -3.38
CA LEU A 126 0.58 15.29 -4.42
C LEU A 126 2.08 15.12 -4.70
N THR A 127 2.52 13.87 -4.80
CA THR A 127 3.83 13.48 -5.31
C THR A 127 3.71 12.55 -6.52
N ALA A 128 4.68 12.61 -7.43
CA ALA A 128 4.58 11.96 -8.75
C ALA A 128 5.00 10.47 -8.74
N HIS A 129 4.36 9.64 -7.92
CA HIS A 129 4.67 8.21 -7.78
C HIS A 129 6.15 7.93 -7.46
N VAL A 130 6.64 8.64 -6.45
CA VAL A 130 8.05 8.65 -6.04
C VAL A 130 8.27 8.12 -4.62
N ALA A 131 7.28 7.52 -3.95
CA ALA A 131 7.45 7.01 -2.58
C ALA A 131 8.58 5.97 -2.44
N SER A 132 8.92 5.25 -3.53
CA SER A 132 10.07 4.33 -3.56
C SER A 132 11.39 4.99 -4.00
N ALA A 133 11.33 6.15 -4.65
CA ALA A 133 12.47 6.80 -5.28
C ALA A 133 13.39 7.42 -4.22
N SER A 134 14.43 6.67 -3.85
CA SER A 134 15.49 7.15 -2.98
C SER A 134 16.87 6.75 -3.51
N SER A 135 17.88 7.54 -3.17
CA SER A 135 19.29 7.27 -3.52
C SER A 135 19.77 5.92 -3.00
N ARG A 136 19.17 5.42 -1.91
CA ARG A 136 19.44 4.08 -1.36
C ARG A 136 18.71 2.96 -2.12
N PHE A 137 17.49 3.21 -2.59
CA PHE A 137 16.67 2.20 -3.24
C PHE A 137 17.19 1.82 -4.62
N ASP A 138 17.57 2.78 -5.46
CA ASP A 138 17.94 2.49 -6.85
C ASP A 138 19.10 1.48 -6.99
N PRO A 139 20.27 1.65 -6.31
CA PRO A 139 21.33 0.65 -6.38
C PRO A 139 20.95 -0.68 -5.74
N ALA A 140 20.14 -0.67 -4.68
CA ALA A 140 19.66 -1.90 -4.03
C ALA A 140 18.71 -2.69 -4.95
N ARG A 141 17.80 -2.00 -5.64
CA ARG A 141 16.89 -2.57 -6.64
C ARG A 141 17.67 -3.23 -7.77
N ARG A 142 18.61 -2.51 -8.38
CA ARG A 142 19.45 -3.04 -9.48
C ARG A 142 20.23 -4.28 -9.04
N ARG A 143 20.83 -4.25 -7.84
CA ARG A 143 21.54 -5.40 -7.26
C ARG A 143 20.62 -6.60 -7.07
N ARG A 144 19.42 -6.40 -6.50
CA ARG A 144 18.46 -7.47 -6.29
C ARG A 144 18.01 -8.09 -7.61
N VAL A 145 17.70 -7.28 -8.63
CA VAL A 145 17.37 -7.79 -9.97
C VAL A 145 18.51 -8.63 -10.55
N GLY A 146 19.76 -8.13 -10.47
CA GLY A 146 20.93 -8.89 -10.92
C GLY A 146 21.10 -10.23 -10.18
N GLN A 147 20.85 -10.26 -8.87
CA GLN A 147 20.88 -11.48 -8.07
C GLN A 147 19.81 -12.49 -8.50
N GLU A 148 18.56 -12.05 -8.70
CA GLU A 148 17.46 -12.91 -9.17
C GLU A 148 17.79 -13.51 -10.55
N LEU A 149 18.31 -12.69 -11.48
CA LEU A 149 18.73 -13.16 -12.81
C LEU A 149 19.88 -14.17 -12.71
N SER A 150 20.89 -13.88 -11.90
CA SER A 150 22.04 -14.79 -11.70
C SER A 150 21.59 -16.14 -11.14
N LEU A 151 20.62 -16.17 -10.23
CA LEU A 151 20.06 -17.42 -9.71
C LEU A 151 19.40 -18.24 -10.82
N VAL A 152 18.47 -17.63 -11.55
CA VAL A 152 17.74 -18.34 -12.62
C VAL A 152 18.70 -18.85 -13.70
N LEU A 153 19.64 -18.02 -14.16
CA LEU A 153 20.64 -18.40 -15.17
C LEU A 153 21.63 -19.47 -14.67
N SER A 154 21.78 -19.62 -13.35
CA SER A 154 22.58 -20.69 -12.74
C SER A 154 21.76 -21.94 -12.43
N GLY A 155 20.54 -22.06 -12.96
CA GLY A 155 19.67 -23.22 -12.76
C GLY A 155 19.06 -23.29 -11.36
N LYS A 156 18.88 -22.16 -10.68
CA LYS A 156 18.35 -22.07 -9.31
C LYS A 156 17.03 -21.31 -9.26
N TRP A 157 16.15 -21.66 -8.33
CA TRP A 157 14.92 -20.91 -8.09
C TRP A 157 15.23 -19.44 -7.72
N PRO A 158 14.48 -18.44 -8.23
CA PRO A 158 14.60 -17.07 -7.76
C PRO A 158 14.13 -16.96 -6.30
N MET A 159 14.67 -16.01 -5.54
CA MET A 159 14.18 -15.71 -4.18
C MET A 159 12.78 -15.11 -4.24
N SER A 160 12.58 -14.14 -5.13
CA SER A 160 11.37 -13.31 -5.16
C SER A 160 10.37 -13.72 -6.24
N CYS A 161 10.01 -15.00 -6.32
CA CYS A 161 9.01 -15.47 -7.29
C CYS A 161 7.60 -15.02 -6.90
N VAL A 162 6.92 -14.30 -7.80
CA VAL A 162 5.55 -13.81 -7.58
C VAL A 162 4.49 -14.87 -7.91
N ASN A 163 4.80 -15.82 -8.80
CA ASN A 163 3.94 -16.92 -9.22
C ASN A 163 4.61 -18.29 -9.00
N PRO A 164 4.85 -18.71 -7.74
CA PRO A 164 5.64 -19.91 -7.42
C PRO A 164 5.16 -21.22 -8.07
N SER A 165 3.88 -21.29 -8.44
CA SER A 165 3.28 -22.45 -9.12
C SER A 165 3.96 -22.79 -10.45
N VAL A 166 4.66 -21.85 -11.09
CA VAL A 166 5.42 -22.13 -12.32
C VAL A 166 6.73 -22.85 -12.05
N LEU A 167 7.32 -22.71 -10.85
CA LEU A 167 8.66 -23.23 -10.54
C LEU A 167 8.71 -24.76 -10.62
N ALA A 168 7.63 -25.43 -10.23
CA ALA A 168 7.49 -26.89 -10.34
C ALA A 168 7.49 -27.40 -11.79
N LYS A 169 7.29 -26.52 -12.78
CA LYS A 169 7.30 -26.83 -14.22
C LYS A 169 8.63 -26.47 -14.89
N THR A 170 9.65 -26.12 -14.11
CA THR A 170 10.97 -25.73 -14.62
C THR A 170 12.05 -26.73 -14.19
N ASP A 171 13.16 -26.78 -14.93
CA ASP A 171 14.35 -27.55 -14.53
C ASP A 171 15.21 -26.84 -13.46
N LEU A 172 14.72 -25.71 -12.92
CA LEU A 172 15.43 -24.95 -11.90
C LEU A 172 15.40 -25.73 -10.57
N LYS A 173 16.54 -25.71 -9.86
CA LYS A 173 16.69 -26.37 -8.57
C LYS A 173 16.28 -25.45 -7.42
N ARG A 174 15.46 -25.97 -6.50
CA ARG A 174 15.22 -25.33 -5.21
C ARG A 174 16.51 -25.38 -4.38
N TRP A 175 16.96 -24.24 -3.89
CA TRP A 175 18.20 -24.11 -3.11
C TRP A 175 18.01 -23.34 -1.79
N GLN A 176 16.83 -22.74 -1.59
CA GLN A 176 16.58 -21.80 -0.49
C GLN A 176 16.02 -22.52 0.74
N PRO A 177 16.38 -22.08 1.95
CA PRO A 177 15.84 -22.62 3.20
C PRO A 177 14.48 -22.00 3.60
N VAL A 178 13.97 -21.01 2.86
CA VAL A 178 12.75 -20.26 3.18
C VAL A 178 11.52 -20.82 2.44
N SER A 179 10.35 -20.71 3.08
CA SER A 179 9.05 -21.00 2.46
C SER A 179 8.77 -20.00 1.33
N MET A 180 8.11 -20.49 0.27
CA MET A 180 7.65 -19.71 -0.89
C MET A 180 6.12 -19.61 -0.95
N GLU A 181 5.41 -19.97 0.13
CA GLU A 181 3.94 -19.90 0.22
C GLU A 181 3.40 -18.48 0.09
N ARG A 182 4.22 -17.51 0.50
CA ARG A 182 4.04 -16.08 0.32
C ARG A 182 5.39 -15.59 -0.20
N GLY A 183 5.45 -15.06 -1.42
CA GLY A 183 6.71 -14.54 -1.97
C GLY A 183 7.38 -13.60 -0.96
N PRO A 184 8.71 -13.40 -0.97
CA PRO A 184 9.42 -12.68 0.10
C PRO A 184 9.09 -11.17 0.22
N ASN A 185 8.01 -10.70 -0.41
CA ASN A 185 7.45 -9.36 -0.30
C ASN A 185 5.95 -9.33 0.10
N SER A 186 5.38 -10.47 0.54
CA SER A 186 4.03 -10.54 1.13
C SER A 186 4.05 -10.54 2.65
#